data_AF-A0ABD7AMI6-F1
#
_entry.id   AF-A0ABD7AMI6-F1
#
_cell.length_a   1.000
_cell.length_b   1.000
_cell.length_c   1.000
_cell.angle_alpha   90.00
_cell.angle_beta   90.00
_cell.angle_gamma   90.00
#
_symmetry.space_group_name_H-M   'P 1'
#
loop_
_entity.id
_entity.type
_entity.pdbx_description
1 polymer ?
#
loop_
_entity_poly.entity_id
_entity_poly.type
_entity_poly.pdbx_seq_one_letter_code
_entity_poly.pdbx_strand_id
1 'polypeptide(L)' 'MSRDVIECIRDRWQKLRLLRSRGTVLVDYRILRNFVRIYQTLGETA' A
#
# COMPACT_ATOMS: atom_id res chain seq x y z
N MET A 1 1.49 9.09 11.42
CA MET A 1 1.42 7.74 10.80
C MET A 1 1.86 6.73 11.84
N SER A 2 0.92 5.97 12.43
CA SER A 2 1.24 4.95 13.45
C SER A 2 2.09 3.83 12.85
N ARG A 3 2.91 3.16 13.67
CA ARG A 3 3.73 2.00 13.25
C ARG A 3 2.87 0.91 12.60
N ASP A 4 1.63 0.74 13.03
CA ASP A 4 0.67 -0.22 12.49
C ASP A 4 0.42 -0.02 10.99
N VAL A 5 0.35 1.24 10.54
CA VAL A 5 0.14 1.57 9.12
C VAL A 5 1.34 1.16 8.29
N ILE A 6 2.55 1.36 8.83
CA ILE A 6 3.80 0.98 8.16
C ILE A 6 3.90 -0.54 8.04
N GLU A 7 3.49 -1.29 9.07
CA GLU A 7 3.45 -2.74 9.03
C GLU A 7 2.38 -3.27 8.06
N CYS A 8 1.18 -2.69 8.03
CA CYS A 8 0.16 -3.02 7.03
C CYS A 8 0.65 -2.79 5.59
N ILE A 9 1.34 -1.68 5.34
CA ILE A 9 1.94 -1.39 4.02
C ILE A 9 3.00 -2.44 3.67
N ARG A 10 3.86 -2.80 4.62
CA ARG A 10 4.92 -3.78 4.43
C ARG A 10 4.38 -5.18 4.12
N ASP A 11 3.41 -5.65 4.89
CA ASP A 11 2.77 -6.96 4.69
C ASP A 11 2.10 -7.04 3.32
N ARG A 12 1.37 -5.98 2.94
CA ARG A 12 0.70 -5.91 1.64
C ARG A 12 1.69 -5.87 0.48
N TRP A 13 2.81 -5.16 0.64
CA TRP A 13 3.89 -5.17 -0.35
C TRP A 13 4.55 -6.53 -0.51
N GLN A 14 4.79 -7.26 0.58
CA GLN A 14 5.33 -8.62 0.51
C GLN A 14 4.39 -9.56 -0.24
N LYS A 15 3.09 -9.50 0.04
CA LYS A 15 2.07 -10.29 -0.68
C LYS A 15 2.01 -9.97 -2.18
N LEU A 16 2.06 -8.69 -2.55
CA LEU A 16 2.11 -8.28 -3.96
C LEU A 16 3.39 -8.76 -4.66
N ARG A 17 4.51 -8.76 -3.93
CA ARG A 17 5.81 -9.22 -4.46
C ARG A 17 5.84 -10.72 -4.74
N LEU A 18 5.04 -11.52 -4.02
CA LEU A 18 4.88 -12.95 -4.26
C LEU A 18 4.08 -13.26 -5.54
N LEU A 19 3.12 -12.40 -5.91
CA LEU A 19 2.27 -12.54 -7.10
C LEU A 19 2.89 -11.94 -8.38
N ARG A 20 4.17 -11.56 -8.31
CA ARG A 20 4.79 -10.72 -9.32
C ARG A 20 5.01 -11.46 -10.65
N SER A 21 4.12 -11.20 -11.60
CA SER A 21 4.25 -11.56 -13.00
C SER A 21 4.73 -10.32 -13.80
N ARG A 22 5.53 -10.51 -14.85
CA ARG A 22 6.05 -9.40 -15.68
C ARG A 22 4.86 -8.57 -16.21
N GLY A 23 4.72 -7.32 -15.75
CA GLY A 23 3.67 -6.38 -16.16
C GLY A 23 2.81 -5.81 -15.03
N THR A 24 2.78 -6.42 -13.84
CA THR A 24 1.90 -5.99 -12.73
C THR A 24 2.46 -4.83 -11.91
N VAL A 25 3.74 -4.47 -12.09
CA VAL A 25 4.45 -3.45 -11.27
C VAL A 25 3.73 -2.11 -11.24
N LEU A 26 3.15 -1.67 -12.35
CA LEU A 26 2.40 -0.41 -12.41
C LEU A 26 1.08 -0.49 -11.66
N VAL A 27 0.42 -1.65 -11.65
CA VAL A 27 -0.82 -1.89 -10.91
C VAL A 27 -0.53 -1.92 -9.41
N ASP A 28 0.51 -2.64 -9.00
CA ASP A 28 0.96 -2.72 -7.60
C ASP A 28 1.30 -1.33 -7.04
N TYR A 29 1.98 -0.50 -7.84
CA TYR A 29 2.31 0.87 -7.47
C TYR A 29 1.06 1.77 -7.36
N ARG A 30 0.08 1.61 -8.27
CA ARG A 30 -1.19 2.36 -8.19
C ARG A 30 -2.01 1.97 -6.97
N ILE A 31 -2.05 0.68 -6.62
CA ILE A 31 -2.73 0.18 -5.41
C ILE A 31 -2.08 0.77 -4.16
N LEU A 32 -0.74 0.73 -4.07
CA LEU A 32 -0.03 1.33 -2.95
C LEU A 32 -0.29 2.83 -2.83
N ARG A 33 -0.21 3.56 -3.95
CA ARG A 33 -0.43 5.01 -3.96
C ARG A 33 -1.85 5.36 -3.53
N ASN A 34 -2.86 4.59 -3.96
CA ASN A 34 -4.24 4.78 -3.49
C ASN A 34 -4.38 4.46 -2.00
N PHE A 35 -3.73 3.40 -1.52
CA PHE A 35 -3.76 3.02 -0.10
C PHE A 35 -3.18 4.13 0.79
N VAL A 36 -2.01 4.67 0.43
CA VAL A 36 -1.39 5.80 1.15
C VAL A 36 -2.29 7.02 1.10
N ARG A 37 -2.89 7.33 -0.05
CA ARG A 37 -3.80 8.47 -0.19
C ARG A 37 -5.03 8.33 0.69
N ILE A 38 -5.69 7.18 0.70
CA ILE A 38 -6.85 6.91 1.56
C ILE A 38 -6.48 7.04 3.03
N TYR A 39 -5.36 6.46 3.47
CA TYR A 39 -4.91 6.56 4.86
C TYR A 39 -4.51 7.99 5.27
N GLN A 40 -3.92 8.76 4.36
CA GLN A 40 -3.66 10.19 4.60
C GLN A 40 -4.97 10.95 4.79
N THR A 41 -5.94 10.76 3.90
CA THR A 41 -7.26 11.41 4.03
C THR A 41 -7.99 10.96 5.30
N LEU A 42 -7.90 9.67 5.66
CA LEU A 42 -8.51 9.14 6.88
C LEU A 42 -7.88 9.73 8.16
N GLY A 43 -6.56 9.98 8.13
CA GLY A 43 -5.82 10.62 9.23
C GLY A 43 -6.00 12.14 9.31
N GLU A 44 -6.48 12.80 8.25
CA GLU A 44 -6.90 14.21 8.29
C GLU A 44 -8.31 14.39 8.89
N THR A 45 -9.13 13.34 8.87
CA THR A 45 -10.48 13.32 9.47
C THR A 45 -10.54 12.89 10.94
N ALA A 46 -9.40 12.64 11.59
CA ALA A 46 -9.32 12.17 12.98
C ALA A 46 -8.75 13.23 13.93
#